data_AF-A0A2M7N7J8-F1
#
_entry.id   AF-A0A2M7N7J8-F1
#
_cell.length_a   1.000
_cell.length_b   1.000
_cell.length_c   1.000
_cell.angle_alpha   90.00
_cell.angle_beta   90.00
_cell.angle_gamma   90.00
#
_symmetry.space_group_name_H-M   'P 1'
#
loop_
_entity.id
_entity.type
_entity.pdbx_description
1 polymer ?
#
loop_
_entity_poly.entity_id
_entity_poly.type
_entity_poly.pdbx_seq_one_letter_code
_entity_poly.pdbx_strand_id
1 'polypeptide(L)'
;MHPYVIPFETLGIANLPEVGGKNASLGEMIAHLGSSGVQVPGGFATTAQAYRDFLAQDGLDQRIAATLEKLDVADVAALSKAGRTIRDWIVAAPLPAQLEAQIRWHYTRLAADGAGSFAVRSSATAEDLPDASFAGQQETFLNI
;
A
#
# COMPACT_ATOMS: atom_id res chain seq x y z
N MET A 1 -18.42 -3.97 7.78
CA MET A 1 -17.29 -4.26 6.88
C MET A 1 -16.25 -3.17 7.05
N HIS A 2 -14.98 -3.52 7.16
CA HIS A 2 -13.91 -2.52 7.10
C HIS A 2 -13.67 -2.10 5.65
N PRO A 3 -13.50 -0.79 5.37
CA PRO A 3 -13.21 -0.30 4.04
C PRO A 3 -11.84 -0.83 3.56
N TYR A 4 -11.72 -1.08 2.25
CA TYR A 4 -10.45 -1.45 1.61
C TYR A 4 -9.68 -0.23 1.12
N VAL A 5 -10.38 0.87 0.89
CA VAL A 5 -9.81 2.15 0.49
C VAL A 5 -10.35 3.25 1.40
N ILE A 6 -9.46 4.11 1.89
CA ILE A 6 -9.79 5.18 2.85
C ILE A 6 -9.24 6.51 2.31
N PRO A 7 -10.07 7.57 2.22
CA PRO A 7 -9.63 8.89 1.77
C PRO A 7 -8.74 9.54 2.85
N PHE A 8 -7.69 10.25 2.43
CA PHE A 8 -6.68 10.79 3.36
C PHE A 8 -7.28 11.77 4.39
N GLU A 9 -8.33 12.50 4.02
CA GLU A 9 -9.03 13.46 4.89
C GLU A 9 -9.69 12.80 6.11
N THR A 10 -9.81 11.47 6.10
CA THR A 10 -10.39 10.67 7.19
C THR A 10 -9.35 9.85 7.97
N LEU A 11 -8.08 9.96 7.60
CA LEU A 11 -6.97 9.28 8.26
C LEU A 11 -6.34 10.17 9.33
N GLY A 12 -5.81 9.52 10.36
CA GLY A 12 -4.90 10.12 11.33
C GLY A 12 -3.93 9.08 11.88
N ILE A 13 -3.16 9.46 12.90
CA ILE A 13 -2.11 8.61 13.49
C ILE A 13 -2.66 7.30 14.05
N ALA A 14 -3.93 7.29 14.48
CA ALA A 14 -4.62 6.10 14.95
C ALA A 14 -4.79 5.02 13.86
N ASN A 15 -4.71 5.39 12.58
CA ASN A 15 -4.83 4.47 11.46
C ASN A 15 -3.49 3.83 11.03
N LEU A 16 -2.38 4.09 11.73
CA LEU A 16 -1.07 3.50 11.40
C LEU A 16 -1.11 1.97 11.19
N PRO A 17 -1.79 1.17 12.03
CA PRO A 17 -1.89 -0.28 11.81
C PRO A 17 -2.67 -0.68 10.55
N GLU A 18 -3.49 0.23 10.02
CA GLU A 18 -4.38 0.00 8.90
C GLU A 18 -3.79 0.47 7.57
N VAL A 19 -3.09 1.60 7.54
CA VAL A 19 -2.62 2.25 6.29
C VAL A 19 -1.11 2.53 6.26
N GLY A 20 -0.39 2.25 7.34
CA GLY A 20 1.03 2.54 7.49
C GLY A 20 1.35 3.98 7.85
N GLY A 21 2.60 4.20 8.24
CA GLY A 21 3.09 5.46 8.82
C GLY A 21 2.96 6.67 7.90
N LYS A 22 3.27 6.51 6.62
CA LYS A 22 3.23 7.59 5.62
C LYS A 22 1.82 8.09 5.37
N ASN A 23 0.87 7.18 5.18
CA ASN A 23 -0.53 7.54 4.96
C ASN A 23 -1.15 8.15 6.22
N ALA A 24 -0.85 7.60 7.40
CA ALA A 24 -1.32 8.15 8.66
C ALA A 24 -0.79 9.58 8.90
N SER A 25 0.50 9.81 8.61
CA SER A 25 1.13 11.14 8.69
C SER A 25 0.56 12.13 7.68
N LEU A 26 0.24 11.68 6.46
CA LEU A 26 -0.44 12.52 5.46
C LEU A 26 -1.83 12.97 5.94
N GLY A 27 -2.60 12.05 6.54
CA GLY A 27 -3.89 12.36 7.14
C GLY A 27 -3.78 13.41 8.26
N GLU A 28 -2.82 13.23 9.18
CA GLU A 28 -2.52 14.22 10.23
C GLU A 28 -2.21 15.61 9.66
N MET A 29 -1.38 15.68 8.62
CA MET A 29 -1.03 16.96 8.00
C MET A 29 -2.23 17.62 7.33
N ILE A 30 -3.08 16.85 6.64
CA ILE A 30 -4.31 17.37 6.00
C ILE A 30 -5.28 17.90 7.08
N ALA A 31 -5.49 17.15 8.15
CA ALA A 31 -6.43 17.49 9.21
C ALA A 31 -5.99 18.72 10.03
N HIS A 32 -4.69 18.86 10.31
CA HIS A 32 -4.20 19.84 11.27
C HIS A 32 -3.44 21.03 10.66
N LEU A 33 -2.84 20.90 9.48
CA LEU A 33 -1.99 21.94 8.91
C LEU A 33 -2.65 22.78 7.81
N GLY A 34 -3.82 22.37 7.32
CA GLY A 34 -4.57 23.14 6.31
C GLY A 34 -4.91 24.56 6.76
N SER A 35 -5.26 24.74 8.04
CA SER A 35 -5.53 26.05 8.66
C SER A 35 -4.29 26.94 8.78
N SER A 36 -3.09 26.34 8.73
CA SER A 36 -1.81 27.04 8.80
C SER A 36 -1.25 27.40 7.41
N GLY A 37 -2.05 27.22 6.36
CA GLY A 37 -1.66 27.53 4.97
C GLY A 37 -0.83 26.44 4.28
N VAL A 38 -0.54 25.31 4.95
CA VAL A 38 0.15 24.18 4.33
C VAL A 38 -0.83 23.44 3.42
N GLN A 39 -0.48 23.32 2.14
CA GLN A 39 -1.29 22.60 1.16
C GLN A 39 -0.71 21.21 0.95
N VAL A 40 -1.46 20.18 1.35
CA VAL A 40 -1.12 18.78 1.11
C VAL A 40 -2.09 18.23 0.06
N PRO A 41 -1.60 17.60 -1.03
CA PRO A 41 -2.48 16.99 -2.02
C PRO A 41 -3.39 15.92 -1.40
N GLY A 42 -4.65 15.91 -1.80
CA GLY A 42 -5.61 14.87 -1.43
C GLY A 42 -5.30 13.53 -2.10
N GLY A 43 -6.06 12.49 -1.73
CA GLY A 43 -5.87 11.14 -2.24
C GLY A 43 -6.49 10.08 -1.34
N PHE A 44 -6.04 8.85 -1.49
CA PHE A 44 -6.55 7.73 -0.71
C PHE A 44 -5.48 6.65 -0.48
N ALA A 45 -5.67 5.87 0.58
CA ALA A 45 -4.85 4.72 0.95
C ALA A 45 -5.63 3.42 0.77
N THR A 46 -4.98 2.38 0.24
CA THR A 46 -5.47 1.00 0.41
C THR A 46 -5.10 0.49 1.80
N THR A 47 -5.94 -0.35 2.40
CA THR A 47 -5.69 -0.86 3.76
C THR A 47 -4.86 -2.15 3.76
N ALA A 48 -4.18 -2.41 4.88
CA ALA A 48 -3.47 -3.66 5.12
C ALA A 48 -4.41 -4.87 5.09
N GLN A 49 -5.70 -4.68 5.42
CA GLN A 49 -6.72 -5.73 5.27
C GLN A 49 -6.97 -6.05 3.79
N ALA A 50 -7.08 -5.04 2.93
CA ALA A 50 -7.22 -5.26 1.48
C ALA A 50 -6.03 -6.03 0.90
N TYR A 51 -4.81 -5.75 1.37
CA TYR A 51 -3.61 -6.50 0.97
C TYR A 51 -3.64 -7.96 1.45
N ARG A 52 -4.04 -8.21 2.70
CA ARG A 52 -4.18 -9.58 3.24
C ARG A 52 -5.22 -10.38 2.45
N ASP A 53 -6.38 -9.78 2.19
CA ASP A 53 -7.45 -10.45 1.45
C ASP A 53 -7.06 -10.68 -0.01
N PHE A 54 -6.31 -9.75 -0.63
CA PHE A 54 -5.71 -9.97 -1.95
C PHE A 54 -4.77 -11.18 -1.97
N LEU A 55 -3.87 -11.31 -0.99
CA LEU A 55 -2.94 -12.44 -0.91
C LEU A 55 -3.63 -13.77 -0.56
N ALA A 56 -4.73 -13.74 0.19
CA ALA A 56 -5.47 -14.96 0.55
C ALA A 56 -6.21 -15.58 -0.66
N GLN A 57 -6.44 -14.82 -1.73
CA GLN A 57 -7.07 -15.33 -2.95
C GLN A 57 -6.26 -16.48 -3.54
N ASP A 58 -6.96 -17.55 -3.90
CA ASP A 58 -6.39 -18.75 -4.53
C ASP A 58 -5.17 -19.34 -3.79
N GLY A 59 -5.08 -19.10 -2.47
CA GLY A 59 -3.97 -19.57 -1.62
C GLY A 59 -2.61 -18.99 -2.00
N LEU A 60 -2.57 -17.77 -2.58
CA LEU A 60 -1.32 -17.12 -2.95
C LEU A 60 -0.41 -16.91 -1.73
N ASP A 61 -0.96 -16.50 -0.60
CA ASP A 61 -0.29 -16.39 0.70
C ASP A 61 0.39 -17.70 1.12
N GLN A 62 -0.31 -18.84 1.01
CA GLN A 62 0.21 -20.16 1.34
C GLN A 62 1.34 -20.57 0.41
N ARG A 63 1.22 -20.31 -0.89
CA ARG A 63 2.28 -20.57 -1.88
C ARG A 63 3.53 -19.73 -1.62
N ILE A 64 3.35 -18.46 -1.27
CA ILE A 64 4.45 -17.57 -0.89
C ILE A 64 5.14 -18.11 0.36
N ALA A 65 4.38 -18.41 1.42
CA ALA A 65 4.91 -18.96 2.66
C ALA A 65 5.70 -20.26 2.44
N ALA A 66 5.14 -21.21 1.70
CA ALA A 66 5.80 -22.48 1.39
C ALA A 66 7.09 -22.34 0.58
N THR A 67 7.18 -21.27 -0.23
CA THR A 67 8.40 -20.94 -0.99
C THR A 67 9.47 -20.33 -0.08
N LEU A 68 9.07 -19.43 0.82
CA LEU A 68 9.97 -18.75 1.75
C LEU A 68 10.46 -19.69 2.87
N GLU A 69 9.64 -20.62 3.34
CA GLU A 69 10.01 -21.60 4.38
C GLU A 69 11.19 -22.49 3.98
N LYS A 70 11.34 -22.75 2.68
CA LYS A 70 12.41 -23.60 2.13
C LYS A 70 13.64 -22.80 1.67
N LEU A 71 13.59 -21.47 1.78
CA LEU A 71 14.61 -20.60 1.22
C LEU A 71 15.76 -20.40 2.23
N ASP A 72 16.96 -20.76 1.82
CA ASP A 72 18.17 -20.25 2.48
C ASP A 72 18.43 -18.81 2.00
N VAL A 73 18.28 -17.84 2.90
CA VAL A 73 18.49 -16.41 2.61
C VAL A 73 19.95 -16.03 2.40
N ALA A 74 20.90 -16.89 2.80
CA ALA A 74 22.32 -16.71 2.51
C ALA A 74 22.68 -17.11 1.07
N ASP A 75 21.86 -17.93 0.42
CA ASP A 75 21.98 -18.23 -1.01
C ASP A 75 21.33 -17.09 -1.84
N VAL A 76 22.17 -16.16 -2.27
CA VAL A 76 21.76 -14.99 -3.07
C VAL A 76 21.06 -15.38 -4.37
N ALA A 77 21.45 -16.49 -5.01
CA ALA A 77 20.84 -16.95 -6.26
C ALA A 77 19.44 -17.50 -6.01
N ALA A 78 19.27 -18.33 -4.97
CA ALA A 78 17.98 -18.82 -4.55
C ALA A 78 17.05 -17.68 -4.10
N LEU A 79 17.58 -16.71 -3.35
CA LEU A 79 16.84 -15.53 -2.89
C LEU A 79 16.32 -14.69 -4.06
N SER A 80 17.18 -14.39 -5.04
CA SER A 80 16.81 -13.63 -6.24
C SER A 80 15.73 -14.34 -7.05
N LYS A 81 15.87 -15.67 -7.23
CA LYS A 81 14.90 -16.50 -7.94
C LYS A 81 13.55 -16.55 -7.22
N ALA A 82 13.54 -16.78 -5.92
CA ALA A 82 12.32 -16.80 -5.11
C ALA A 82 11.62 -15.45 -5.13
N GLY A 83 12.36 -14.35 -4.95
CA GLY A 83 11.83 -12.99 -4.97
C GLY A 83 11.27 -12.58 -6.34
N ARG A 84 11.88 -13.00 -7.45
CA ARG A 84 11.28 -12.83 -8.80
C ARG A 84 9.98 -13.62 -8.93
N THR A 85 10.02 -14.91 -8.56
CA THR A 85 8.86 -15.80 -8.68
C THR A 85 7.64 -15.28 -7.89
N ILE A 86 7.86 -14.82 -6.65
CA ILE A 86 6.80 -14.25 -5.81
C ILE A 86 6.23 -12.97 -6.41
N ARG A 87 7.08 -12.07 -6.93
CA ARG A 87 6.61 -10.85 -7.60
C ARG A 87 5.81 -11.16 -8.86
N ASP A 88 6.25 -12.13 -9.67
CA ASP A 88 5.52 -12.55 -10.87
C ASP A 88 4.12 -13.10 -10.50
N TRP A 89 4.00 -13.84 -9.39
CA TRP A 89 2.70 -14.29 -8.88
C TRP A 89 1.80 -13.14 -8.42
N ILE A 90 2.35 -12.16 -7.70
CA ILE A 90 1.60 -10.99 -7.23
C ILE A 90 1.09 -10.17 -8.43
N VAL A 91 1.93 -9.94 -9.44
CA VAL A 91 1.56 -9.20 -10.65
C VAL A 91 0.49 -9.93 -11.47
N ALA A 92 0.54 -11.26 -11.50
CA ALA A 92 -0.44 -12.07 -12.24
C ALA A 92 -1.79 -12.23 -11.52
N ALA A 93 -1.83 -12.03 -10.19
CA ALA A 93 -3.05 -12.21 -9.42
C ALA A 93 -4.03 -11.03 -9.64
N PRO A 94 -5.32 -11.29 -9.89
CA PRO A 94 -6.31 -10.23 -10.04
C PRO A 94 -6.59 -9.54 -8.70
N LEU A 95 -6.89 -8.25 -8.74
CA LEU A 95 -7.40 -7.53 -7.56
C LEU A 95 -8.78 -8.10 -7.17
N PRO A 96 -9.09 -8.26 -5.87
CA PRO A 96 -10.42 -8.65 -5.46
C PRO A 96 -11.43 -7.59 -5.92
N ALA A 97 -12.59 -8.02 -6.41
CA ALA A 97 -13.58 -7.14 -7.04
C ALA A 97 -13.99 -5.95 -6.16
N GLN A 98 -14.08 -6.16 -4.84
CA GLN A 98 -14.36 -5.09 -3.87
C GLN A 98 -13.25 -4.04 -3.82
N LEU A 99 -11.97 -4.45 -3.86
CA LEU A 99 -10.83 -3.54 -3.84
C LEU A 99 -10.80 -2.71 -5.13
N GLU A 100 -10.93 -3.37 -6.28
CA GLU A 100 -10.97 -2.68 -7.57
C GLU A 100 -12.12 -1.66 -7.62
N ALA A 101 -13.32 -2.06 -7.21
CA ALA A 101 -14.48 -1.17 -7.21
C ALA A 101 -14.27 0.07 -6.34
N GLN A 102 -13.70 -0.09 -5.14
CA GLN A 102 -13.40 1.04 -4.26
C GLN A 102 -12.31 1.94 -4.83
N ILE A 103 -11.23 1.38 -5.37
CA ILE A 103 -10.17 2.16 -6.04
C ILE A 103 -10.77 3.01 -7.16
N ARG A 104 -11.59 2.42 -8.04
CA ARG A 104 -12.24 3.13 -9.15
C ARG A 104 -13.16 4.24 -8.66
N TRP A 105 -13.93 3.99 -7.60
CA TRP A 105 -14.82 4.98 -7.00
C TRP A 105 -14.04 6.19 -6.47
N HIS A 106 -12.97 5.97 -5.70
CA HIS A 106 -12.13 7.04 -5.16
C HIS A 106 -11.36 7.77 -6.26
N TYR A 107 -10.80 7.03 -7.22
CA TYR A 107 -10.10 7.58 -8.38
C TYR A 107 -11.00 8.52 -9.18
N THR A 108 -12.23 8.10 -9.50
CA THR A 108 -13.17 8.91 -10.30
C THR A 108 -13.49 10.24 -9.63
N ARG A 109 -13.61 10.25 -8.29
CA ARG A 109 -13.83 11.48 -7.52
C ARG A 109 -12.61 12.37 -7.51
N LEU A 110 -11.42 11.79 -7.33
CA LEU A 110 -10.16 12.53 -7.31
C LEU A 110 -9.82 13.15 -8.67
N ALA A 111 -10.16 12.44 -9.76
CA ALA A 111 -9.98 12.91 -11.13
C ALA A 111 -11.10 13.85 -11.63
N ALA A 112 -12.16 14.08 -10.83
CA ALA A 112 -13.29 14.91 -11.25
C ALA A 112 -12.89 16.38 -11.48
N ASP A 113 -11.87 16.85 -10.77
CA ASP A 113 -11.38 18.23 -10.84
C ASP A 113 -10.38 18.47 -12.01
N GLY A 114 -10.06 17.44 -12.80
CA GLY A 114 -9.26 17.56 -14.02
C GLY A 114 -8.34 16.37 -14.31
N ALA A 115 -7.63 16.44 -15.44
CA ALA A 115 -6.62 15.47 -15.84
C ALA A 115 -5.29 15.71 -15.08
N GLY A 116 -5.30 15.48 -13.77
CA GLY A 116 -4.09 15.41 -12.95
C GLY A 116 -3.35 14.09 -13.14
N SER A 117 -2.05 14.09 -12.89
CA SER A 117 -1.24 12.89 -12.77
C SER A 117 -1.13 12.44 -11.31
N PHE A 118 -0.97 11.15 -11.05
CA PHE A 118 -0.97 10.60 -9.70
C PHE A 118 0.40 10.05 -9.29
N ALA A 119 0.63 10.01 -7.97
CA ALA A 119 1.74 9.30 -7.37
C ALA A 119 1.21 8.07 -6.63
N VAL A 120 1.75 6.89 -6.92
CA VAL A 120 1.46 5.64 -6.22
C VAL A 120 2.67 5.30 -5.36
N ARG A 121 2.50 5.30 -4.03
CA ARG A 121 3.58 5.18 -3.06
C ARG A 121 3.28 4.08 -2.06
N SER A 122 4.28 3.30 -1.68
CA SER A 122 4.16 2.35 -0.59
C SER A 122 4.10 3.05 0.78
N SER A 123 3.32 2.46 1.67
CA SER A 123 3.19 2.83 3.08
C SER A 123 2.92 1.56 3.88
N ALA A 124 3.98 0.92 4.36
CA ALA A 124 3.92 -0.27 5.19
C ALA A 124 3.64 0.07 6.67
N THR A 125 3.01 -0.88 7.36
CA THR A 125 2.59 -0.76 8.77
C THR A 125 3.73 -0.84 9.77
N ALA A 126 4.90 -1.35 9.36
CA ALA A 126 6.07 -1.53 10.21
C ALA A 126 7.17 -0.48 9.95
N GLU A 127 6.94 0.53 9.10
CA GLU A 127 7.96 1.51 8.69
C GLU A 127 8.49 2.39 9.82
N ASP A 128 7.73 2.53 10.91
CA ASP A 128 8.06 3.39 12.05
C ASP A 128 8.55 2.61 13.29
N LEU A 129 8.97 1.34 13.13
CA LEU A 129 9.64 0.63 14.22
C LEU A 129 11.04 1.24 14.44
N PRO A 130 11.43 1.59 15.68
CA PRO A 130 12.69 2.28 15.97
C PRO A 130 13.94 1.54 15.48
N ASP A 131 13.85 0.22 15.29
CA ASP A 131 14.95 -0.64 14.83
C ASP A 131 14.85 -1.04 13.33
N ALA A 132 13.89 -0.51 12.57
CA ALA A 132 13.65 -0.91 11.19
C ALA A 132 13.80 0.29 10.22
N SER A 133 14.77 0.22 9.31
CA SER A 133 14.90 1.16 8.19
C SER A 133 14.60 0.46 6.88
N PHE A 134 13.62 0.99 6.14
CA PHE A 134 13.22 0.48 4.83
C PHE A 134 13.66 1.42 3.69
N ALA A 135 14.66 2.28 3.95
CA ALA A 135 15.16 3.23 2.97
C ALA A 135 15.64 2.51 1.69
N GLY A 136 15.10 2.91 0.53
CA GLY A 136 15.45 2.33 -0.77
C GLY A 136 14.81 0.97 -1.09
N GLN A 137 14.00 0.38 -0.21
CA GLN A 137 13.27 -0.88 -0.47
C GLN A 137 11.86 -0.66 -1.01
N GLN A 138 11.44 0.61 -1.11
CA GLN A 138 10.07 1.01 -1.36
C GLN A 138 9.93 1.58 -2.76
N GLU A 139 8.96 1.04 -3.51
CA GLU A 139 8.66 1.53 -4.85
C GLU A 139 7.76 2.77 -4.80
N THR A 140 8.02 3.71 -5.70
CA THR A 140 7.19 4.89 -5.91
C THR A 140 7.07 5.09 -7.41
N PHE A 141 5.84 5.22 -7.88
CA PHE A 141 5.51 5.52 -9.26
C PHE A 141 4.98 6.94 -9.32
N LEU A 142 5.55 7.77 -10.20
CA LEU A 142 5.21 9.17 -10.35
C LEU A 142 4.68 9.43 -11.75
N ASN A 143 3.84 10.45 -11.87
CA ASN A 143 3.26 10.88 -13.15
C ASN A 143 2.49 9.75 -13.87
N ILE A 144 1.70 9.01 -13.09
CA ILE A 144 0.78 7.96 -13.58
C ILE A 144 -0.54 8.58 -14.00
#